data_AF-A0AAY5ECE8-F1
#
_entry.id   AF-A0AAY5ECE8-F1
#
_cell.length_a   1.000
_cell.length_b   1.000
_cell.length_c   1.000
_cell.angle_alpha   90.00
_cell.angle_beta   90.00
_cell.angle_gamma   90.00
#
_symmetry.space_group_name_H-M   'P 1'
#
loop_
_entity.id
_entity.type
_entity.pdbx_description
1 polymer ?
#
loop_
_entity_poly.entity_id
_entity_poly.type
_entity_poly.pdbx_seq_one_letter_code
_entity_poly.pdbx_strand_id
1 'polypeptide(L)'
;LESKLLIGGKNIIDHTNEQQRMLELKRQEIAEQERQERDMQQLMFEQDEETVELKETFSTLQQEVDLKTKKLKKLYSKLQLVRSEIGDIIDEHVTTRQELEQTLNELTREMKFKNLIIDNFIPPEEKNKIINRLHFDSEEDQWKILPLLPSQKQRPTSVVGYKRPISQYAQVAVATGAPCRYRAENVMLLELDMTPPAMVPLDLQGSLVISRHNLLTFITMIYVMMSTVLRYWNLALFSLQRYQGPTLPAPSSSSSEASGSRCSPSATGACAAILQP
;
A
#
# COMPACT_ATOMS: atom_id res chain seq x y z
N LEU A 1 18.02 -5.30 66.57
CA LEU A 1 18.02 -4.14 65.67
C LEU A 1 19.46 -3.91 65.23
N GLU A 2 19.70 -3.37 64.02
CA GLU A 2 21.01 -2.83 63.54
C GLU A 2 22.00 -3.71 62.73
N SER A 3 21.62 -4.86 62.14
CA SER A 3 22.54 -5.56 61.20
C SER A 3 21.92 -6.13 59.93
N LYS A 4 20.75 -5.66 59.50
CA LYS A 4 20.17 -6.01 58.19
C LYS A 4 19.60 -4.81 57.44
N LEU A 5 20.17 -3.63 57.68
CA LEU A 5 19.74 -2.37 57.05
C LEU A 5 20.87 -1.81 56.18
N LEU A 6 21.37 -2.61 55.24
CA LEU A 6 22.43 -2.21 54.30
C LEU A 6 22.41 -3.07 53.02
N ILE A 7 21.24 -3.26 52.41
CA ILE A 7 21.12 -3.61 50.98
C ILE A 7 19.99 -2.75 50.41
N GLY A 8 20.24 -1.45 50.34
CA GLY A 8 19.37 -0.47 49.71
C GLY A 8 19.48 -0.56 48.19
N GLY A 9 18.34 -0.73 47.51
CA GLY A 9 18.22 -0.49 46.06
C GLY A 9 17.67 -1.66 45.24
N LYS A 10 18.21 -2.88 45.39
CA LYS A 10 17.82 -4.01 44.51
C LYS A 10 16.52 -4.74 44.93
N ASN A 11 16.36 -5.09 46.21
CA ASN A 11 15.19 -5.87 46.67
C ASN A 11 13.84 -5.12 46.63
N ILE A 12 13.82 -3.79 46.79
CA ILE A 12 12.57 -3.01 46.81
C ILE A 12 11.96 -2.96 45.40
N ILE A 13 12.80 -2.77 44.39
CA ILE A 13 12.40 -2.74 42.98
C ILE A 13 11.90 -4.12 42.57
N ASP A 14 12.62 -5.18 42.97
CA ASP A 14 12.23 -6.57 42.67
C ASP A 14 10.90 -6.94 43.35
N HIS A 15 10.68 -6.56 44.61
CA HIS A 15 9.41 -6.79 45.31
C HIS A 15 8.26 -5.97 44.71
N THR A 16 8.52 -4.73 44.29
CA THR A 16 7.51 -3.89 43.64
C THR A 16 7.14 -4.44 42.26
N ASN A 17 8.11 -4.96 41.51
CA ASN A 17 7.90 -5.62 40.23
C ASN A 17 7.12 -6.94 40.40
N GLU A 18 7.43 -7.71 41.44
CA GLU A 18 6.68 -8.93 41.77
C GLU A 18 5.24 -8.62 42.20
N GLN A 19 5.02 -7.58 43.00
CA GLN A 19 3.69 -7.08 43.33
C GLN A 19 2.93 -6.57 42.10
N GLN A 20 3.60 -5.85 41.20
CA GLN A 20 3.01 -5.39 39.93
C GLN A 20 2.62 -6.57 39.04
N ARG A 21 3.50 -7.57 38.90
CA ARG A 21 3.22 -8.80 38.15
C ARG A 21 2.05 -9.58 38.76
N MET A 22 1.99 -9.67 40.09
CA MET A 22 0.89 -10.31 40.79
C MET A 22 -0.44 -9.56 40.58
N LEU A 23 -0.42 -8.22 40.62
CA LEU A 23 -1.59 -7.39 40.33
C LEU A 23 -2.04 -7.53 38.87
N GLU A 24 -1.10 -7.64 37.93
CA GLU A 24 -1.40 -7.82 36.51
C GLU A 24 -2.02 -9.20 36.24
N LEU A 25 -1.47 -10.26 36.82
CA LEU A 25 -2.07 -11.60 36.75
C LEU A 25 -3.48 -11.62 37.37
N LYS A 26 -3.68 -10.96 38.52
CA LYS A 26 -4.99 -10.86 39.14
C LYS A 26 -5.98 -10.07 38.29
N ARG A 27 -5.54 -9.01 37.61
CA ARG A 27 -6.38 -8.28 36.65
C ARG A 27 -6.77 -9.12 35.44
N GLN A 28 -5.85 -9.93 34.93
CA GLN A 28 -6.14 -10.86 33.84
C GLN A 28 -7.15 -11.94 34.27
N GLU A 29 -6.96 -12.52 35.45
CA GLU A 29 -7.87 -13.52 36.04
C GLU A 29 -9.28 -12.93 36.26
N ILE A 30 -9.38 -11.71 36.79
CA ILE A 30 -10.66 -11.00 36.93
C ILE A 30 -11.31 -10.76 35.56
N ALA A 31 -10.55 -10.32 34.56
CA ALA A 31 -11.10 -10.07 33.22
C ALA A 31 -11.58 -11.35 32.52
N GLU A 32 -10.92 -12.48 32.76
CA GLU A 32 -11.36 -13.80 32.29
C GLU A 32 -12.61 -14.28 33.02
N GLN A 33 -12.68 -14.11 34.34
CA GLN A 33 -13.87 -14.44 35.13
C GLN A 33 -15.07 -13.57 34.72
N GLU A 34 -14.89 -12.26 34.52
CA GLU A 34 -15.93 -11.36 34.03
C GLU A 34 -16.40 -11.74 32.63
N ARG A 35 -15.51 -12.27 31.78
CA ARG A 35 -15.89 -12.79 30.45
C ARG A 35 -16.74 -14.05 30.58
N GLN A 36 -16.27 -15.03 31.36
CA GLN A 36 -17.00 -16.27 31.60
C GLN A 36 -18.35 -16.03 32.29
N GLU A 37 -18.41 -15.09 33.23
CA GLU A 37 -19.65 -14.71 33.89
C GLU A 37 -20.62 -14.08 32.88
N ARG A 38 -20.15 -13.19 32.00
CA ARG A 38 -21.00 -12.62 30.93
C ARG A 38 -21.51 -13.68 29.97
N ASP A 39 -20.65 -14.61 29.55
CA ASP A 39 -21.03 -15.68 28.63
C ASP A 39 -22.04 -16.63 29.30
N MET A 40 -21.85 -16.94 30.59
CA MET A 40 -22.78 -17.76 31.38
C MET A 40 -24.11 -17.04 31.63
N GLN A 41 -24.09 -15.73 31.88
CA GLN A 41 -25.31 -14.92 32.02
C GLN A 41 -26.08 -14.84 30.70
N GLN A 42 -25.41 -14.72 29.56
CA GLN A 42 -26.04 -14.79 28.24
C GLN A 42 -26.68 -16.15 28.01
N LEU A 43 -25.95 -17.24 28.26
CA LEU A 43 -26.48 -18.59 28.12
C LEU A 43 -27.67 -18.86 29.05
N MET A 44 -27.61 -18.37 30.30
CA MET A 44 -28.71 -18.50 31.26
C MET A 44 -29.95 -17.72 30.78
N PHE A 45 -29.76 -16.52 30.23
CA PHE A 45 -30.85 -15.74 29.66
C PHE A 45 -31.48 -16.42 28.43
N GLU A 46 -30.68 -17.02 27.55
CA GLU A 46 -31.16 -17.81 26.41
C GLU A 46 -31.95 -19.04 26.86
N GLN A 47 -31.44 -19.78 27.84
CA GLN A 47 -32.15 -20.93 28.40
C GLN A 47 -33.43 -20.54 29.15
N ASP A 48 -33.44 -19.42 29.86
CA ASP A 48 -34.64 -18.89 30.51
C ASP A 48 -35.69 -18.47 29.46
N GLU A 49 -35.27 -17.89 28.34
CA GLU A 49 -36.16 -17.58 27.21
C GLU A 49 -36.76 -18.86 26.62
N GLU A 50 -35.95 -19.89 26.37
CA GLU A 50 -36.40 -21.19 25.85
C GLU A 50 -37.32 -21.96 26.83
N THR A 51 -37.02 -21.92 28.13
CA THR A 51 -37.82 -22.62 29.15
C THR A 51 -39.14 -21.93 29.46
N VAL A 52 -39.18 -20.60 29.40
CA VAL A 52 -40.45 -19.85 29.40
C VAL A 52 -41.29 -20.24 28.20
N GLU A 53 -40.69 -20.40 27.01
CA GLU A 53 -41.40 -20.82 25.81
C GLU A 53 -42.01 -22.23 25.90
N LEU A 54 -41.43 -23.13 26.71
CA LEU A 54 -41.90 -24.50 26.93
C LEU A 54 -42.96 -24.63 28.04
N LYS A 55 -42.97 -23.72 29.03
CA LYS A 55 -43.91 -23.74 30.17
C LYS A 55 -45.25 -23.04 29.89
N GLU A 56 -45.43 -22.44 28.73
CA GLU A 56 -46.67 -21.76 28.30
C GLU A 56 -47.79 -22.77 27.98
N THR A 57 -48.37 -23.39 29.01
CA THR A 57 -49.72 -23.94 28.91
C THR A 57 -50.69 -22.74 28.93
N PHE A 58 -51.32 -22.46 27.81
CA PHE A 58 -52.16 -21.26 27.65
C PHE A 58 -53.38 -21.32 28.58
N SER A 59 -53.54 -20.34 29.47
CA SER A 59 -54.66 -20.29 30.42
C SER A 59 -55.95 -19.72 29.78
N THR A 60 -55.81 -18.91 28.73
CA THR A 60 -56.90 -18.29 27.97
C THR A 60 -56.53 -18.09 26.49
N LEU A 61 -57.52 -18.10 25.59
CA LEU A 61 -57.33 -17.89 24.15
C LEU A 61 -56.67 -16.54 23.83
N GLN A 62 -57.00 -15.48 24.57
CA GLN A 62 -56.39 -14.16 24.42
C GLN A 62 -54.88 -14.19 24.73
N GLN A 63 -54.48 -14.87 25.80
CA GLN A 63 -53.08 -15.04 26.17
C GLN A 63 -52.31 -15.80 25.08
N GLU A 64 -52.94 -16.81 24.46
CA GLU A 64 -52.35 -17.54 23.34
C GLU A 64 -52.11 -16.65 22.12
N VAL A 65 -53.08 -15.81 21.74
CA VAL A 65 -52.93 -14.85 20.64
C VAL A 65 -51.80 -13.86 20.92
N ASP A 66 -51.72 -13.32 22.14
CA ASP A 66 -50.69 -12.35 22.51
C ASP A 66 -49.28 -12.98 22.49
N LEU A 67 -49.14 -14.20 23.00
CA LEU A 67 -47.86 -14.94 23.00
C LEU A 67 -47.44 -15.34 21.58
N LYS A 68 -48.36 -15.85 20.76
CA LYS A 68 -48.10 -16.14 19.34
C LYS A 68 -47.73 -14.88 18.57
N THR A 69 -48.37 -13.74 18.87
CA THR A 69 -48.04 -12.44 18.24
C THR A 69 -46.63 -11.98 18.66
N LYS A 70 -46.24 -12.16 19.92
CA LYS A 70 -44.87 -11.87 20.38
C LYS A 70 -43.85 -12.78 19.68
N LYS A 71 -44.10 -14.09 19.60
CA LYS A 71 -43.25 -15.05 18.88
C LYS A 71 -43.10 -14.67 17.40
N LEU A 72 -44.21 -14.31 16.74
CA LEU A 72 -44.18 -13.82 15.37
C LEU A 72 -43.34 -12.55 15.21
N LYS A 73 -43.48 -11.57 16.11
CA LYS A 73 -42.65 -10.35 16.10
C LYS A 73 -41.17 -10.66 16.28
N LYS A 74 -40.80 -11.55 17.22
CA LYS A 74 -39.41 -11.97 17.41
C LYS A 74 -38.83 -12.61 16.15
N LEU A 75 -39.55 -13.57 15.56
CA LEU A 75 -39.13 -14.24 14.32
C LEU A 75 -39.02 -13.25 13.14
N TYR A 76 -39.95 -12.31 13.04
CA TYR A 76 -39.91 -11.27 12.02
C TYR A 76 -38.70 -10.35 12.18
N SER A 77 -38.38 -9.94 13.41
CA SER A 77 -37.15 -9.17 13.68
C SER A 77 -35.89 -9.95 13.33
N LYS A 78 -35.80 -11.24 13.72
CA LYS A 78 -34.69 -12.13 13.33
C LYS A 78 -34.57 -12.23 11.80
N LEU A 79 -35.68 -12.37 11.09
CA LEU A 79 -35.70 -12.40 9.63
C LEU A 79 -35.21 -11.10 9.01
N GLN A 80 -35.57 -9.95 9.57
CA GLN A 80 -35.10 -8.65 9.08
C GLN A 80 -33.59 -8.46 9.32
N LEU A 81 -33.08 -8.92 10.46
CA LEU A 81 -31.64 -8.91 10.75
C LEU A 81 -30.86 -9.77 9.75
N VAL A 82 -31.31 -10.99 9.48
CA VAL A 82 -30.67 -11.85 8.47
C VAL A 82 -30.76 -11.22 7.08
N ARG A 83 -31.87 -10.53 6.76
CA ARG A 83 -31.99 -9.81 5.49
C ARG A 83 -31.00 -8.65 5.36
N SER A 84 -30.80 -7.87 6.41
CA SER A 84 -29.79 -6.81 6.40
C SER A 84 -28.38 -7.38 6.29
N GLU A 85 -28.09 -8.45 7.04
CA GLU A 85 -26.79 -9.13 7.01
C GLU A 85 -26.48 -9.68 5.61
N ILE A 86 -27.46 -10.28 4.91
CA ILE A 86 -27.29 -10.68 3.52
C ILE A 86 -26.94 -9.48 2.63
N GLY A 87 -27.57 -8.32 2.85
CA GLY A 87 -27.26 -7.09 2.11
C GLY A 87 -25.83 -6.64 2.37
N ASP A 88 -25.42 -6.58 3.63
CA ASP A 88 -24.08 -6.16 4.04
C ASP A 88 -22.99 -7.10 3.44
N ILE A 89 -23.24 -8.41 3.47
CA ILE A 89 -22.35 -9.42 2.85
C ILE A 89 -22.24 -9.23 1.34
N ILE A 90 -23.36 -8.96 0.65
CA ILE A 90 -23.36 -8.72 -0.80
C ILE A 90 -22.53 -7.46 -1.11
N ASP A 91 -22.71 -6.38 -0.36
CA ASP A 91 -21.97 -5.14 -0.56
C ASP A 91 -20.47 -5.35 -0.33
N GLU A 92 -20.08 -6.08 0.72
CA GLU A 92 -18.69 -6.48 0.97
C GLU A 92 -18.12 -7.35 -0.16
N HIS A 93 -18.88 -8.30 -0.67
CA HIS A 93 -18.45 -9.10 -1.82
C HIS A 93 -18.26 -8.25 -3.09
N VAL A 94 -19.11 -7.23 -3.29
CA VAL A 94 -18.99 -6.33 -4.43
C VAL A 94 -17.75 -5.44 -4.31
N THR A 95 -17.49 -4.87 -3.13
CA THR A 95 -16.32 -4.01 -2.89
C THR A 95 -15.03 -4.80 -3.02
N THR A 96 -14.92 -5.95 -2.35
CA THR A 96 -13.73 -6.83 -2.44
C THR A 96 -13.46 -7.28 -3.86
N ARG A 97 -14.50 -7.65 -4.62
CA ARG A 97 -14.35 -7.99 -6.04
C ARG A 97 -13.81 -6.80 -6.85
N GLN A 98 -14.34 -5.60 -6.64
CA GLN A 98 -13.87 -4.39 -7.34
C GLN A 98 -12.42 -4.05 -6.99
N GLU A 99 -12.03 -4.19 -5.73
CA GLU A 99 -10.64 -3.99 -5.29
C GLU A 99 -9.70 -4.98 -5.96
N LEU A 100 -10.06 -6.27 -5.99
CA LEU A 100 -9.28 -7.29 -6.68
C LEU A 100 -9.16 -7.00 -8.18
N GLU A 101 -10.25 -6.59 -8.84
CA GLU A 101 -10.23 -6.18 -10.24
C GLU A 101 -9.31 -4.97 -10.47
N GLN A 102 -9.28 -4.00 -9.56
CA GLN A 102 -8.36 -2.87 -9.63
C GLN A 102 -6.91 -3.32 -9.49
N THR A 103 -6.59 -4.20 -8.53
CA THR A 103 -5.22 -4.73 -8.38
C THR A 103 -4.75 -5.50 -9.62
N LEU A 104 -5.63 -6.32 -10.21
CA LEU A 104 -5.35 -7.04 -11.44
C LEU A 104 -5.05 -6.08 -12.58
N ASN A 105 -5.88 -5.04 -12.74
CA ASN A 105 -5.70 -4.03 -13.78
C ASN A 105 -4.38 -3.25 -13.63
N GLU A 106 -4.00 -2.90 -12.40
CA GLU A 106 -2.75 -2.21 -12.12
C GLU A 106 -1.54 -3.12 -12.39
N LEU A 107 -1.54 -4.35 -11.88
CA LEU A 107 -0.48 -5.34 -12.16
C LEU A 107 -0.35 -5.61 -13.66
N THR A 108 -1.47 -5.70 -14.38
CA THR A 108 -1.48 -5.87 -15.84
C THR A 108 -0.89 -4.67 -16.55
N ARG A 109 -1.23 -3.45 -16.11
CA ARG A 109 -0.68 -2.20 -16.65
C ARG A 109 0.83 -2.14 -16.43
N GLU A 110 1.29 -2.42 -15.22
CA GLU A 110 2.71 -2.46 -14.88
C GLU A 110 3.46 -3.51 -15.72
N MET A 111 2.90 -4.71 -15.84
CA MET A 111 3.51 -5.78 -16.64
C MET A 111 3.63 -5.35 -18.10
N LYS A 112 2.56 -4.79 -18.68
CA LYS A 112 2.57 -4.25 -20.05
C LYS A 112 3.60 -3.14 -20.21
N PHE A 113 3.68 -2.23 -19.26
CA PHE A 113 4.67 -1.14 -19.26
C PHE A 113 6.10 -1.67 -19.20
N LYS A 114 6.40 -2.60 -18.28
CA LYS A 114 7.72 -3.26 -18.17
C LYS A 114 8.07 -4.01 -19.44
N ASN A 115 7.12 -4.74 -20.05
CA ASN A 115 7.32 -5.42 -21.32
C ASN A 115 7.61 -4.45 -22.46
N LEU A 116 6.89 -3.33 -22.55
CA LEU A 116 7.17 -2.29 -23.54
C LEU A 116 8.58 -1.71 -23.36
N ILE A 117 9.03 -1.47 -22.13
CA ILE A 117 10.41 -1.03 -21.90
C ILE A 117 11.40 -2.08 -22.39
N ILE A 118 11.19 -3.34 -22.04
CA ILE A 118 12.07 -4.45 -22.46
C ILE A 118 12.14 -4.51 -23.99
N ASP A 119 11.00 -4.45 -24.68
CA ASP A 119 10.93 -4.60 -26.13
C ASP A 119 11.49 -3.39 -26.90
N ASN A 120 11.43 -2.18 -26.34
CA ASN A 120 11.97 -0.98 -26.98
C ASN A 120 13.44 -0.71 -26.67
N PHE A 121 13.95 -1.13 -25.51
CA PHE A 121 15.29 -0.74 -25.04
C PHE A 121 16.30 -1.89 -24.92
N ILE A 122 15.86 -3.16 -24.95
CA ILE A 122 16.76 -4.32 -24.81
C ILE A 122 16.84 -5.09 -26.14
N PRO A 123 18.04 -5.27 -26.71
CA PRO A 123 18.23 -6.12 -27.88
C PRO A 123 17.74 -7.55 -27.64
N PRO A 124 17.07 -8.18 -28.61
CA PRO A 124 16.46 -9.50 -28.44
C PRO A 124 17.49 -10.58 -28.08
N GLU A 125 18.74 -10.44 -28.51
CA GLU A 125 19.82 -11.38 -28.18
C GLU A 125 20.18 -11.35 -26.68
N GLU A 126 20.14 -10.18 -26.04
CA GLU A 126 20.42 -10.04 -24.61
C GLU A 126 19.25 -10.49 -23.76
N LYS A 127 18.02 -10.13 -24.16
CA LYS A 127 16.78 -10.60 -23.54
C LYS A 127 16.75 -12.13 -23.46
N ASN A 128 17.04 -12.82 -24.56
CA ASN A 128 17.04 -14.28 -24.62
C ASN A 128 18.13 -14.91 -23.74
N LYS A 129 19.31 -14.29 -23.65
CA LYS A 129 20.39 -14.76 -22.76
C LYS A 129 19.98 -14.67 -21.27
N ILE A 130 19.20 -13.66 -20.90
CA ILE A 130 18.72 -13.48 -19.53
C ILE A 130 17.58 -14.47 -19.24
N ILE A 131 16.59 -14.58 -20.12
CA ILE A 131 15.44 -15.51 -19.97
C ILE A 131 15.92 -16.95 -19.78
N ASN A 132 16.88 -17.42 -20.59
CA ASN A 132 17.39 -18.79 -20.50
C ASN A 132 18.18 -19.09 -19.21
N ARG A 133 18.60 -18.06 -18.46
CA ARG A 133 19.32 -18.20 -17.20
C ARG A 133 18.47 -17.83 -15.99
N LEU A 134 17.27 -17.34 -16.24
CA LEU A 134 16.36 -16.91 -15.20
C LEU A 134 15.76 -18.17 -14.56
N HIS A 135 15.94 -18.31 -13.25
CA HIS A 135 15.41 -19.42 -12.47
C HIS A 135 14.60 -18.86 -11.31
N PHE A 136 13.39 -19.37 -11.12
CA PHE A 136 12.54 -19.01 -9.99
C PHE A 136 12.83 -19.93 -8.81
N ASP A 137 13.21 -19.34 -7.68
CA ASP A 137 13.41 -20.07 -6.43
C ASP A 137 12.14 -19.98 -5.58
N SER A 138 11.44 -21.11 -5.43
CA SER A 138 10.16 -21.19 -4.71
C SER A 138 10.33 -21.15 -3.18
N GLU A 139 11.52 -21.44 -2.64
CA GLU A 139 11.75 -21.39 -1.19
C GLU A 139 11.96 -19.95 -0.70
N GLU A 140 12.63 -19.13 -1.52
CA GLU A 140 12.90 -17.72 -1.22
C GLU A 140 11.92 -16.74 -1.90
N ASP A 141 11.02 -17.22 -2.76
CA ASP A 141 10.08 -16.42 -3.57
C ASP A 141 10.78 -15.31 -4.38
N GLN A 142 11.93 -15.65 -4.99
CA GLN A 142 12.80 -14.71 -5.70
C GLN A 142 13.28 -15.24 -7.04
N TRP A 143 13.39 -14.35 -8.03
CA TRP A 143 14.00 -14.64 -9.32
C TRP A 143 15.52 -14.49 -9.24
N LYS A 144 16.24 -15.58 -9.51
CA LYS A 144 17.71 -15.63 -9.54
C LYS A 144 18.20 -15.79 -10.98
N ILE A 145 19.27 -15.08 -11.35
CA ILE A 145 19.92 -15.23 -12.66
C ILE A 145 21.16 -16.08 -12.47
N LEU A 146 21.26 -17.20 -13.20
CA LEU A 146 22.47 -18.02 -13.15
C LEU A 146 23.68 -17.24 -13.70
N PRO A 147 24.79 -17.15 -12.96
CA PRO A 147 26.01 -16.51 -13.45
C PRO A 147 26.49 -17.18 -14.73
N LEU A 148 26.93 -16.37 -15.68
CA LEU A 148 27.83 -16.87 -16.71
C LEU A 148 29.08 -17.39 -16.00
N LEU A 149 29.30 -18.70 -16.03
CA LEU A 149 30.62 -19.25 -15.75
C LEU A 149 31.62 -18.38 -16.54
N PRO A 150 32.55 -17.70 -15.86
CA PRO A 150 33.47 -16.84 -16.56
C PRO A 150 34.25 -17.78 -17.47
N SER A 151 34.11 -17.60 -18.79
CA SER A 151 35.14 -18.08 -19.69
C SER A 151 36.37 -17.24 -19.36
N GLN A 152 37.09 -17.61 -18.29
CA GLN A 152 38.34 -17.00 -17.90
C GLN A 152 39.33 -17.36 -18.99
N LYS A 153 39.32 -16.60 -20.08
CA LYS A 153 40.50 -16.42 -20.92
C LYS A 153 41.48 -15.63 -20.07
N GLN A 154 42.05 -16.27 -19.03
CA GLN A 154 43.18 -15.70 -18.32
C GLN A 154 44.25 -15.48 -19.39
N ARG A 155 44.70 -14.24 -19.53
CA ARG A 155 45.82 -13.95 -20.43
C ARG A 155 47.00 -14.77 -19.91
N PRO A 156 47.70 -15.53 -20.75
CA PRO A 156 48.86 -16.29 -20.30
C PRO A 156 49.85 -15.35 -19.64
N THR A 157 50.18 -15.63 -18.38
CA THR A 157 51.21 -14.91 -17.63
C THR A 157 52.59 -15.30 -18.15
N SER A 158 53.55 -14.38 -18.11
CA SER A 158 54.92 -14.72 -18.49
C SER A 158 55.53 -15.69 -17.48
N VAL A 159 56.46 -16.54 -17.92
CA VAL A 159 57.19 -17.51 -17.07
C VAL A 159 57.90 -16.83 -15.89
N VAL A 160 58.26 -15.54 -16.03
CA VAL A 160 58.95 -14.74 -15.01
C VAL A 160 57.93 -14.03 -14.08
N GLY A 161 56.65 -14.39 -14.12
CA GLY A 161 55.61 -13.86 -13.23
C GLY A 161 55.08 -12.47 -13.61
N TYR A 162 55.58 -11.85 -14.67
CA TYR A 162 55.06 -10.57 -15.16
C TYR A 162 53.77 -10.73 -15.98
N LYS A 163 52.92 -9.69 -15.95
CA LYS A 163 51.66 -9.60 -16.73
C LYS A 163 51.86 -9.64 -18.26
N ARG A 164 53.09 -9.37 -18.73
CA ARG A 164 53.51 -9.43 -20.15
C ARG A 164 54.96 -9.95 -20.24
N PRO A 165 55.35 -10.64 -21.32
CA PRO A 165 56.74 -11.02 -21.52
C PRO A 165 57.62 -9.78 -21.73
N ILE A 166 58.78 -9.73 -21.06
CA ILE A 166 59.79 -8.68 -21.20
C ILE A 166 61.13 -9.29 -21.61
N SER A 167 61.90 -8.57 -22.43
CA SER A 167 63.22 -9.04 -22.87
C SER A 167 64.21 -9.11 -21.71
N GLN A 168 65.23 -9.97 -21.83
CA GLN A 168 66.28 -10.10 -20.82
C GLN A 168 67.01 -8.77 -20.58
N TYR A 169 67.22 -7.97 -21.63
CA TYR A 169 67.78 -6.62 -21.51
C TYR A 169 66.91 -5.71 -20.62
N ALA A 170 65.59 -5.71 -20.82
CA ALA A 170 64.67 -4.93 -20.02
C ALA A 170 64.66 -5.37 -18.54
N GLN A 171 64.79 -6.67 -18.28
CA GLN A 171 64.91 -7.21 -16.90
C GLN A 171 66.13 -6.67 -16.18
N VAL A 172 67.31 -6.75 -16.81
CA VAL A 172 68.57 -6.25 -16.23
C VAL A 172 68.53 -4.74 -16.04
N ALA A 173 67.94 -4.00 -17.00
CA ALA A 173 67.77 -2.56 -16.89
C ALA A 173 66.91 -2.19 -15.67
N VAL A 174 65.76 -2.86 -15.46
CA VAL A 174 64.92 -2.64 -14.27
C VAL A 174 65.68 -2.94 -12.98
N ALA A 175 66.46 -4.02 -12.92
CA ALA A 175 67.28 -4.37 -11.75
C ALA A 175 68.39 -3.35 -11.47
N THR A 176 68.87 -2.65 -12.49
CA THR A 176 69.93 -1.62 -12.40
C THR A 176 69.35 -0.22 -12.14
N GLY A 177 68.03 -0.09 -11.94
CA GLY A 177 67.37 1.20 -11.68
C GLY A 177 67.13 2.06 -12.93
N ALA A 178 67.10 1.45 -14.13
CA ALA A 178 66.84 2.12 -15.40
C ALA A 178 65.40 2.72 -15.48
N PRO A 179 65.14 3.67 -16.41
CA PRO A 179 63.89 4.42 -16.46
C PRO A 179 62.64 3.52 -16.64
N CYS A 180 61.48 4.04 -16.19
CA CYS A 180 60.17 3.37 -16.17
C CYS A 180 59.76 2.72 -17.51
N ARG A 181 60.37 3.10 -18.63
CA ARG A 181 60.17 2.52 -19.96
C ARG A 181 60.40 1.00 -20.00
N TYR A 182 61.33 0.46 -19.22
CA TYR A 182 61.67 -0.97 -19.24
C TYR A 182 60.82 -1.82 -18.28
N ARG A 183 59.90 -1.21 -17.52
CA ARG A 183 59.07 -1.94 -16.54
C ARG A 183 57.95 -2.73 -17.22
N ALA A 184 57.62 -3.89 -16.66
CA ALA A 184 56.50 -4.71 -17.13
C ALA A 184 55.13 -4.09 -16.80
N GLU A 185 55.09 -3.18 -15.83
CA GLU A 185 53.89 -2.53 -15.35
C GLU A 185 53.80 -1.10 -15.88
N ASN A 186 52.58 -0.63 -16.17
CA ASN A 186 52.33 0.75 -16.61
C ASN A 186 52.07 1.66 -15.40
N VAL A 187 52.91 1.57 -14.36
CA VAL A 187 52.84 2.44 -13.18
C VAL A 187 54.16 3.20 -13.06
N MET A 188 54.06 4.54 -12.98
CA MET A 188 55.21 5.38 -12.70
C MET A 188 55.25 5.60 -11.18
N LEU A 189 56.28 5.09 -10.51
CA LEU A 189 56.57 5.51 -9.14
C LEU A 189 57.27 6.86 -9.22
N LEU A 190 56.55 7.92 -8.90
CA LEU A 190 57.13 9.24 -8.69
C LEU A 190 57.44 9.38 -7.20
N GLU A 191 58.60 9.95 -6.89
CA GLU A 191 58.87 10.45 -5.54
C GLU A 191 57.92 11.63 -5.31
N LEU A 192 57.05 11.50 -4.30
CA LEU A 192 56.13 12.57 -3.94
C LEU A 192 56.95 13.73 -3.37
N ASP A 193 56.83 14.92 -3.97
CA ASP A 193 57.33 16.16 -3.36
C ASP A 193 56.48 16.42 -2.11
N MET A 194 57.13 16.44 -0.94
CA MET A 194 56.49 16.56 0.37
C MET A 194 56.18 18.02 0.73
N THR A 195 56.15 18.92 -0.26
CA THR A 195 55.76 20.31 -0.05
C THR A 195 54.27 20.39 0.33
N PRO A 196 53.92 20.99 1.48
CA PRO A 196 52.53 21.09 1.89
C PRO A 196 51.75 21.94 0.87
N PRO A 197 50.56 21.49 0.42
CA PRO A 197 49.82 22.16 -0.63
C PRO A 197 49.46 23.59 -0.21
N ALA A 198 49.75 24.56 -1.08
CA ALA A 198 49.32 25.93 -0.90
C ALA A 198 47.78 25.98 -0.88
N MET A 199 47.21 26.27 0.29
CA MET A 199 45.78 26.45 0.47
C MET A 199 45.35 27.75 -0.21
N VAL A 200 44.83 27.65 -1.44
CA VAL A 200 44.13 28.77 -2.09
C VAL A 200 42.69 28.78 -1.54
N PRO A 201 42.22 29.87 -0.91
CA PRO A 201 40.85 29.91 -0.40
C PRO A 201 39.88 29.96 -1.58
N LEU A 202 39.09 28.90 -1.76
CA LEU A 202 37.93 28.91 -2.65
C LEU A 202 36.80 29.69 -1.98
N ASP A 203 36.43 30.81 -2.59
CA ASP A 203 35.31 31.63 -2.14
C ASP A 203 33.98 30.95 -2.52
N LEU A 204 33.38 30.23 -1.57
CA LEU A 204 32.21 29.39 -1.77
C LEU A 204 30.89 30.19 -1.64
N GLN A 205 30.80 31.39 -2.23
CA GLN A 205 29.60 32.24 -2.11
C GLN A 205 28.65 32.18 -3.32
N GLY A 206 29.04 31.51 -4.42
CA GLY A 206 28.21 31.39 -5.63
C GLY A 206 27.12 30.30 -5.61
N SER A 207 27.20 29.34 -4.68
CA SER A 207 26.31 28.15 -4.68
C SER A 207 24.94 28.38 -4.03
N LEU A 208 24.76 29.40 -3.18
CA LEU A 208 23.52 29.60 -2.43
C LEU A 208 22.48 30.45 -3.16
N VAL A 209 22.87 31.18 -4.20
CA VAL A 209 21.96 32.10 -4.93
C VAL A 209 21.07 31.34 -5.92
N ILE A 210 21.55 30.21 -6.46
CA ILE A 210 20.83 29.45 -7.50
C ILE A 210 19.68 28.61 -6.91
N SER A 211 19.84 28.04 -5.71
CA SER A 211 18.76 27.25 -5.07
C SER A 211 17.59 28.09 -4.55
N ARG A 212 17.82 29.35 -4.17
CA ARG A 212 16.76 30.23 -3.66
C ARG A 212 15.86 30.79 -4.76
N HIS A 213 16.41 31.01 -5.96
CA HIS A 213 15.61 31.46 -7.11
C HIS A 213 14.65 30.37 -7.61
N ASN A 214 15.06 29.10 -7.57
CA ASN A 214 14.22 27.99 -8.03
C ASN A 214 13.00 27.74 -7.14
N LEU A 215 13.15 27.83 -5.81
CA LEU A 215 12.01 27.66 -4.90
C LEU A 215 11.03 28.83 -4.97
N LEU A 216 11.54 30.07 -5.03
CA LEU A 216 10.70 31.27 -5.07
C LEU A 216 9.95 31.38 -6.41
N THR A 217 10.57 30.97 -7.52
CA THR A 217 9.91 30.89 -8.84
C THR A 217 8.86 29.78 -8.88
N PHE A 218 9.11 28.63 -8.24
CA PHE A 218 8.11 27.56 -8.14
C PHE A 218 6.89 27.96 -7.29
N ILE A 219 7.13 28.60 -6.14
CA ILE A 219 6.06 29.07 -5.25
C ILE A 219 5.22 30.17 -5.91
N THR A 220 5.86 31.11 -6.62
CA THR A 220 5.15 32.16 -7.36
C THR A 220 4.34 31.60 -8.54
N MET A 221 4.86 30.58 -9.25
CA MET A 221 4.10 29.85 -10.28
C MET A 221 2.84 29.18 -9.72
N ILE A 222 2.96 28.46 -8.60
CA ILE A 222 1.82 27.81 -7.93
C ILE A 222 0.79 28.84 -7.47
N TYR A 223 1.23 29.95 -6.89
CA TYR A 223 0.33 31.00 -6.39
C TYR A 223 -0.44 31.70 -7.53
N VAL A 224 0.23 31.97 -8.66
CA VAL A 224 -0.42 32.53 -9.87
C VAL A 224 -1.41 31.53 -10.46
N MET A 225 -1.04 30.26 -10.56
CA MET A 225 -1.92 29.20 -11.07
C MET A 225 -3.19 29.06 -10.20
N MET A 226 -3.03 29.00 -8.87
CA MET A 226 -4.15 28.93 -7.93
C MET A 226 -5.04 30.19 -7.99
N SER A 227 -4.46 31.38 -8.15
CA SER A 227 -5.24 32.63 -8.32
C SER A 227 -6.05 32.63 -9.60
N THR A 228 -5.50 32.12 -10.71
CA THR A 228 -6.26 32.02 -11.97
C THR A 228 -7.42 31.02 -11.89
N VAL A 229 -7.19 29.84 -11.28
CA VAL A 229 -8.25 28.85 -11.04
C VAL A 229 -9.36 29.44 -10.16
N LEU A 230 -9.00 30.17 -9.10
CA LEU A 230 -9.97 30.82 -8.22
C LEU A 230 -10.75 31.93 -8.94
N ARG A 231 -10.14 32.66 -9.88
CA ARG A 231 -10.84 33.65 -10.72
C ARG A 231 -11.81 33.00 -11.70
N TYR A 232 -11.43 31.90 -12.35
CA TYR A 232 -12.33 31.15 -13.22
C TYR A 232 -13.50 30.53 -12.43
N TRP A 233 -13.24 30.02 -11.24
CA TRP A 233 -14.27 29.47 -10.36
C TRP A 233 -15.23 30.55 -9.86
N ASN A 234 -14.71 31.72 -9.45
CA ASN A 234 -15.55 32.86 -9.08
C ASN A 234 -16.34 33.44 -10.26
N LEU A 235 -15.76 33.50 -11.47
CA LEU A 235 -16.48 33.91 -12.70
C LEU A 235 -17.59 32.92 -13.06
N ALA A 236 -17.35 31.61 -12.91
CA ALA A 236 -18.36 30.58 -13.08
C ALA A 236 -19.48 30.70 -12.03
N LEU A 237 -19.14 30.94 -10.77
CA LEU A 237 -20.10 31.15 -9.68
C LEU A 237 -20.93 32.43 -9.90
N PHE A 238 -20.29 33.52 -10.36
CA PHE A 238 -20.99 34.78 -10.70
C PHE A 238 -21.88 34.66 -11.93
N SER A 239 -21.55 33.77 -12.86
CA SER A 239 -22.39 33.44 -14.03
C SER A 239 -23.61 32.61 -13.64
N LEU A 240 -23.48 31.72 -12.65
CA LEU A 240 -24.57 30.94 -12.08
C LEU A 240 -25.53 31.82 -11.25
N GLN A 241 -25.01 32.84 -10.56
CA GLN A 241 -25.81 33.80 -9.78
C GLN A 241 -26.66 34.75 -10.67
N ARG A 242 -26.28 34.95 -11.95
CA ARG A 242 -26.96 35.86 -12.88
C ARG A 242 -27.95 35.21 -13.85
N TYR A 243 -28.20 33.91 -13.74
CA TYR A 243 -29.31 33.26 -14.44
C TYR A 243 -30.58 33.28 -13.57
N GLN A 244 -31.26 34.43 -13.59
CA GLN A 244 -32.64 34.54 -13.13
C GLN A 244 -33.51 34.61 -14.39
N GLY A 245 -34.21 33.52 -14.68
CA GLY A 245 -35.09 33.39 -15.85
C GLY A 245 -36.23 34.42 -15.84
N PRO A 246 -36.83 34.74 -16.99
CA PRO A 246 -37.77 35.86 -17.10
C PRO A 246 -39.10 35.54 -16.41
N THR A 247 -39.53 36.44 -15.52
CA THR A 247 -40.89 36.50 -14.99
C THR A 247 -41.81 37.18 -16.00
N LEU A 248 -42.79 36.45 -16.54
CA LEU A 248 -43.92 37.01 -17.30
C LEU A 248 -45.02 37.51 -16.33
N PRO A 249 -45.68 38.65 -16.59
CA PRO A 249 -46.86 39.06 -15.84
C PRO A 249 -48.13 38.41 -16.42
N ALA A 250 -49.00 37.93 -15.52
CA ALA A 250 -50.31 37.38 -15.82
C ALA A 250 -51.27 38.43 -16.43
N PRO A 251 -52.31 37.98 -17.15
CA PRO A 251 -53.64 38.10 -16.53
C PRO A 251 -54.65 36.98 -16.82
N SER A 252 -55.63 36.93 -15.91
CA SER A 252 -57.03 36.48 -16.04
C SER A 252 -57.37 35.01 -16.31
N SER A 253 -57.77 34.35 -15.22
CA SER A 253 -59.02 33.57 -15.05
C SER A 253 -59.69 32.94 -16.27
N SER A 254 -59.73 31.61 -16.30
CA SER A 254 -61.00 30.87 -16.33
C SER A 254 -60.78 29.39 -16.08
N SER A 255 -61.71 28.84 -15.31
CA SER A 255 -62.04 27.43 -15.08
C SER A 255 -61.90 26.53 -16.31
N SER A 256 -61.53 25.25 -16.10
CA SER A 256 -62.41 24.10 -16.35
C SER A 256 -61.68 22.78 -16.15
N GLU A 257 -62.45 21.82 -15.67
CA GLU A 257 -62.17 20.41 -15.45
C GLU A 257 -61.76 19.65 -16.74
N ALA A 258 -61.23 18.43 -16.52
CA ALA A 258 -61.50 17.19 -17.25
C ALA A 258 -60.26 16.44 -17.77
N SER A 259 -60.07 15.25 -17.17
CA SER A 259 -60.09 13.95 -17.86
C SER A 259 -59.21 13.72 -19.09
N GLY A 260 -58.35 12.69 -19.03
CA GLY A 260 -58.23 11.75 -20.15
C GLY A 260 -56.83 11.27 -20.57
N SER A 261 -56.60 9.99 -20.29
CA SER A 261 -56.11 8.98 -21.25
C SER A 261 -54.62 8.88 -21.63
N ARG A 262 -54.02 7.78 -21.13
CA ARG A 262 -53.27 6.70 -21.83
C ARG A 262 -52.47 7.06 -23.09
N CYS A 263 -51.19 6.67 -23.10
CA CYS A 263 -50.74 5.51 -23.89
C CYS A 263 -49.36 5.01 -23.44
N SER A 264 -49.25 3.68 -23.40
CA SER A 264 -48.09 2.86 -23.09
C SER A 264 -47.19 2.67 -24.33
N PRO A 265 -45.97 2.10 -24.17
CA PRO A 265 -44.93 2.05 -25.19
C PRO A 265 -45.05 0.78 -26.04
N SER A 266 -44.51 0.79 -27.26
CA SER A 266 -44.28 -0.44 -28.00
C SER A 266 -43.12 -0.37 -28.96
N ALA A 267 -42.45 -1.53 -29.02
CA ALA A 267 -41.89 -2.19 -30.19
C ALA A 267 -40.41 -1.88 -30.49
N THR A 268 -39.43 -2.72 -30.12
CA THR A 268 -39.13 -4.14 -30.48
C THR A 268 -38.21 -4.28 -31.69
N GLY A 269 -37.23 -5.18 -31.56
CA GLY A 269 -36.50 -5.82 -32.66
C GLY A 269 -35.06 -6.13 -32.24
N ALA A 270 -34.75 -7.25 -31.58
CA ALA A 270 -34.59 -8.62 -32.14
C ALA A 270 -33.28 -8.76 -32.96
N CYS A 271 -32.51 -9.85 -32.99
CA CYS A 271 -32.29 -11.03 -32.14
C CYS A 271 -31.14 -11.82 -32.81
N ALA A 272 -30.39 -12.59 -32.00
CA ALA A 272 -29.82 -13.91 -32.31
C ALA A 272 -28.63 -14.10 -33.30
N ALA A 273 -27.54 -14.60 -32.69
CA ALA A 273 -26.83 -15.87 -32.95
C ALA A 273 -25.95 -16.03 -34.20
N ILE A 274 -24.76 -16.62 -33.99
CA ILE A 274 -24.32 -17.92 -34.54
C ILE A 274 -23.01 -18.37 -33.87
N LEU A 275 -23.01 -19.64 -33.42
CA LEU A 275 -21.85 -20.45 -33.02
C LEU A 275 -21.17 -21.03 -34.28
N GLN A 276 -19.82 -20.94 -34.32
CA GLN A 276 -18.78 -21.97 -34.54
C GLN A 276 -18.96 -23.12 -35.58
N PRO A 277 -17.88 -23.77 -36.05
CA PRO A 277 -16.58 -24.05 -35.39
C PRO A 277 -15.41 -23.16 -35.79
#